data_AF-A0A2V6PIR1-F1
#
_entry.id   AF-A0A2V6PIR1-F1
#
_cell.length_a   1.000
_cell.length_b   1.000
_cell.length_c   1.000
_cell.angle_alpha   90.00
_cell.angle_beta   90.00
_cell.angle_gamma   90.00
#
_symmetry.space_group_name_H-M   'P 1'
#
loop_
_entity.id
_entity.type
_entity.pdbx_description
1 polymer ?
#
loop_
_entity_poly.entity_id
_entity_poly.type
_entity_poly.pdbx_seq_one_letter_code
_entity_poly.pdbx_strand_id
1 'polypeptide(L)'
;MWGPCQARPRASRGPPTWLDKEAVDASCPSHCARALALVAALLAAFLPPPGVGQSQTLHPRILLGKWSGRWTERTPLNDGRSGEYDLTITKIEGDRIEGLVESTNAGETTTPFRGTLNGSRFVFGRDSVTELNVDGTRIEGMRHPTRGKGFPWKIQLKKEPY
;
A
#
# COMPACT_ATOMS: atom_id res chain seq x y z
N MET A 1 -17.80 56.04 -8.62
CA MET A 1 -17.80 57.18 -7.69
C MET A 1 -18.87 56.94 -6.64
N TRP A 2 -18.49 57.02 -5.36
CA TRP A 2 -19.33 57.23 -4.17
C TRP A 2 -20.28 56.07 -3.73
N GLY A 3 -20.01 55.54 -2.52
CA GLY A 3 -20.95 54.72 -1.72
C GLY A 3 -21.91 55.60 -0.93
N PRO A 4 -22.26 55.29 0.34
CA PRO A 4 -22.48 53.99 1.00
C PRO A 4 -23.83 53.98 1.78
N CYS A 5 -24.08 52.96 2.61
CA CYS A 5 -24.75 53.02 3.94
C CYS A 5 -26.17 53.67 4.07
N GLN A 6 -27.16 53.22 4.84
CA GLN A 6 -27.29 52.35 6.00
C GLN A 6 -28.80 52.18 6.30
N ALA A 7 -29.11 51.14 7.07
CA ALA A 7 -30.42 50.81 7.61
C ALA A 7 -31.02 51.86 8.57
N ARG A 8 -32.33 51.74 8.85
CA ARG A 8 -33.02 51.71 10.18
C ARG A 8 -34.53 52.02 10.05
N PRO A 9 -35.39 51.87 11.08
CA PRO A 9 -35.39 50.92 12.22
C PRO A 9 -36.80 50.38 12.62
N ARG A 10 -36.81 49.41 13.56
CA ARG A 10 -37.79 49.17 14.65
C ARG A 10 -39.23 48.76 14.26
N ALA A 11 -39.97 47.92 14.97
CA ALA A 11 -39.86 47.35 16.31
C ALA A 11 -40.77 46.10 16.32
N SER A 12 -40.44 45.03 17.04
CA SER A 12 -40.96 44.76 18.39
C SER A 12 -41.56 43.35 18.42
N ARG A 13 -41.06 42.51 19.31
CA ARG A 13 -41.81 41.76 20.33
C ARG A 13 -40.88 40.71 20.91
N GLY A 14 -40.50 40.95 22.16
CA GLY A 14 -39.80 39.99 23.01
C GLY A 14 -40.74 38.91 23.55
N PRO A 15 -40.24 38.02 24.43
CA PRO A 15 -40.31 36.57 24.23
C PRO A 15 -41.08 35.85 25.35
N PRO A 16 -41.35 34.53 25.25
CA PRO A 16 -41.71 33.74 26.41
C PRO A 16 -40.47 33.12 27.07
N THR A 17 -40.40 33.40 28.36
CA THR A 17 -39.57 32.83 29.42
C THR A 17 -39.84 31.34 29.62
N TRP A 18 -38.80 30.55 29.93
CA TRP A 18 -38.77 29.56 31.04
C TRP A 18 -37.32 29.07 31.24
N LEU A 19 -36.76 29.49 32.39
CA LEU A 19 -35.61 29.01 33.19
C LEU A 19 -34.35 28.50 32.46
N ASP A 20 -33.26 29.27 32.40
CA ASP A 20 -32.37 29.80 33.46
C ASP A 20 -31.32 28.78 33.94
N LYS A 21 -30.10 28.89 33.38
CA LYS A 21 -28.86 28.80 34.17
C LYS A 21 -27.70 29.54 33.48
N GLU A 22 -27.59 30.80 33.90
CA GLU A 22 -26.36 31.62 34.00
C GLU A 22 -25.70 32.11 32.71
N ALA A 23 -26.21 33.25 32.24
CA ALA A 23 -25.37 34.27 31.62
C ALA A 23 -24.45 34.88 32.71
N VAL A 24 -23.16 34.54 32.64
CA VAL A 24 -22.11 35.26 33.37
C VAL A 24 -21.73 36.46 32.52
N ASP A 25 -22.19 37.65 32.92
CA ASP A 25 -21.49 38.89 32.64
C ASP A 25 -20.81 39.33 33.94
N ALA A 26 -19.49 39.13 34.00
CA ALA A 26 -18.65 39.83 34.96
C ALA A 26 -17.32 40.17 34.30
N SER A 27 -17.31 41.36 33.72
CA SER A 27 -16.14 42.16 33.41
C SER A 27 -15.10 42.12 34.56
N CYS A 28 -13.88 41.67 34.27
CA CYS A 28 -12.64 42.03 34.98
C CYS A 28 -11.40 41.48 34.22
N PRO A 29 -10.19 42.01 34.45
CA PRO A 29 -9.46 42.84 33.50
C PRO A 29 -8.45 42.08 32.62
N SER A 30 -7.99 42.81 31.62
CA SER A 30 -6.98 42.64 30.55
C SER A 30 -5.69 41.84 30.81
N HIS A 31 -5.60 40.91 31.77
CA HIS A 31 -4.36 40.19 32.07
C HIS A 31 -4.46 38.65 32.12
N CYS A 32 -5.64 38.04 31.94
CA CYS A 32 -5.76 36.57 31.86
C CYS A 32 -5.92 36.00 30.43
N ALA A 33 -6.19 36.86 29.44
CA ALA A 33 -6.38 36.44 28.04
C ALA A 33 -5.09 35.95 27.33
N ARG A 34 -3.94 35.97 28.01
CA ARG A 34 -2.68 35.41 27.48
C ARG A 34 -2.39 33.99 27.94
N ALA A 35 -3.12 33.44 28.92
CA ALA A 35 -2.77 32.15 29.53
C ALA A 35 -3.54 30.95 28.96
N LEU A 36 -4.66 31.15 28.24
CA LEU A 36 -5.50 30.06 27.73
C LEU A 36 -5.46 29.87 26.20
N ALA A 37 -4.66 30.67 25.48
CA ALA A 37 -4.42 30.44 24.05
C ALA A 37 -3.21 29.53 23.77
N LEU A 38 -2.38 29.24 24.78
CA LEU A 38 -1.17 28.43 24.61
C LEU A 38 -1.39 26.92 24.75
N VAL A 39 -2.45 26.47 25.45
CA VAL A 39 -2.68 25.03 25.66
C VAL A 39 -3.40 24.37 24.48
N ALA A 40 -4.22 25.11 23.72
CA ALA A 40 -4.92 24.56 22.55
C ALA A 40 -4.03 24.42 21.29
N ALA A 41 -2.90 25.14 21.23
CA ALA A 41 -1.98 25.09 20.08
C ALA A 41 -0.96 23.94 20.14
N LEU A 42 -0.78 23.29 21.30
CA LEU A 42 0.23 22.24 21.49
C LEU A 42 -0.25 20.81 21.22
N LEU A 43 -1.56 20.60 21.03
CA LEU A 43 -2.12 19.27 20.72
C LEU A 43 -2.35 19.01 19.22
N ALA A 44 -2.08 19.99 18.35
CA ALA A 44 -2.19 19.81 16.89
C ALA A 44 -0.87 19.36 16.22
N ALA A 45 0.22 19.21 16.98
CA ALA A 45 1.54 18.88 16.43
C ALA A 45 1.85 17.36 16.40
N PHE A 46 0.94 16.50 16.86
CA PHE A 46 1.15 15.05 16.90
C PHE A 46 0.18 14.29 16.00
N LEU A 47 -0.12 14.85 14.83
CA LEU A 47 -0.58 14.01 13.73
C LEU A 47 0.65 13.29 13.15
N PRO A 48 0.82 11.97 13.33
CA PRO A 48 1.82 11.25 12.56
C PRO A 48 1.52 11.51 11.07
N PRO A 49 2.54 11.75 10.24
CA PRO A 49 2.33 11.89 8.80
C PRO A 49 1.54 10.69 8.29
N PRO A 50 0.65 10.86 7.28
CA PRO A 50 -0.09 9.76 6.70
C PRO A 50 0.90 8.65 6.36
N GLY A 51 0.63 7.48 6.94
CA GLY A 51 1.59 6.39 7.09
C GLY A 51 2.43 6.21 5.84
N VAL A 52 3.74 6.42 6.00
CA VAL A 52 4.71 5.59 5.28
C VAL A 52 4.36 4.19 5.75
N GLY A 53 3.49 3.50 4.99
CA GLY A 53 3.22 2.10 5.21
C GLY A 53 4.58 1.45 5.34
N GLN A 54 4.86 0.88 6.52
CA GLN A 54 6.11 0.20 6.75
C GLN A 54 6.12 -0.93 5.71
N SER A 55 6.80 -0.69 4.57
CA SER A 55 7.29 -1.77 3.74
C SER A 55 8.12 -2.57 4.72
N GLN A 56 7.57 -3.67 5.20
CA GLN A 56 8.30 -4.61 6.03
C GLN A 56 9.55 -4.90 5.22
N THR A 57 10.70 -4.40 5.68
CA THR A 57 11.96 -4.55 4.97
C THR A 57 12.29 -6.03 5.05
N LEU A 58 11.77 -6.78 4.08
CA LEU A 58 11.92 -8.20 4.00
C LEU A 58 13.41 -8.44 3.79
N HIS A 59 14.06 -9.07 4.77
CA HIS A 59 15.50 -9.24 4.70
C HIS A 59 15.82 -10.10 3.48
N PRO A 60 16.55 -9.60 2.46
CA PRO A 60 16.62 -10.26 1.15
C PRO A 60 17.13 -11.70 1.21
N ARG A 61 17.94 -12.05 2.22
CA ARG A 61 18.43 -13.41 2.43
C ARG A 61 17.34 -14.45 2.68
N ILE A 62 16.17 -14.06 3.17
CA ILE A 62 15.02 -14.98 3.39
C ILE A 62 14.54 -15.57 2.05
N LEU A 63 14.81 -14.89 0.95
CA LEU A 63 14.45 -15.35 -0.39
C LEU A 63 15.31 -16.51 -0.89
N LEU A 64 16.55 -16.66 -0.40
CA LEU A 64 17.47 -17.69 -0.86
C LEU A 64 16.94 -19.11 -0.61
N GLY A 65 17.09 -20.00 -1.58
CA GLY A 65 16.62 -21.38 -1.52
C GLY A 65 15.42 -21.64 -2.43
N LYS A 66 14.73 -22.76 -2.18
CA LYS A 66 13.64 -23.27 -3.00
C LYS A 66 12.27 -22.74 -2.59
N TRP A 67 11.45 -22.51 -3.60
CA TRP A 67 10.06 -22.09 -3.52
C TRP A 67 9.27 -22.90 -4.53
N SER A 68 8.20 -23.52 -4.09
CA SER A 68 7.45 -24.46 -4.92
C SER A 68 5.97 -24.18 -4.83
N GLY A 69 5.26 -24.45 -5.92
CA GLY A 69 3.83 -24.21 -5.99
C GLY A 69 3.30 -24.36 -7.40
N ARG A 70 2.30 -23.56 -7.76
CA ARG A 70 1.56 -23.74 -9.01
C ARG A 70 1.50 -22.49 -9.84
N TRP A 71 1.45 -22.69 -11.15
CA TRP A 71 1.00 -21.69 -12.09
C TRP A 71 -0.40 -22.07 -12.63
N THR A 72 -1.19 -21.06 -12.97
CA THR A 72 -2.51 -21.23 -13.59
C THR A 72 -2.72 -20.17 -14.64
N GLU A 73 -3.06 -20.61 -15.85
CA GLU A 73 -3.37 -19.73 -16.97
C GLU A 73 -4.69 -19.00 -16.73
N ARG A 74 -4.69 -17.69 -16.93
CA ARG A 74 -5.89 -16.86 -16.83
C ARG A 74 -6.55 -16.75 -18.21
N THR A 75 -7.39 -17.73 -18.55
CA THR A 75 -8.24 -17.69 -19.75
C THR A 75 -9.62 -17.09 -19.43
N PRO A 76 -10.29 -16.44 -20.39
CA PRO A 76 -11.67 -15.97 -20.22
C PRO A 76 -12.70 -17.10 -20.00
N LEU A 77 -12.38 -18.31 -20.45
CA LEU A 77 -13.30 -19.46 -20.48
C LEU A 77 -13.16 -20.38 -19.25
N ASN A 78 -12.30 -20.04 -18.28
CA ASN A 78 -12.05 -20.79 -17.03
C ASN A 78 -11.59 -22.26 -17.21
N ASP A 79 -11.09 -22.61 -18.39
CA ASP A 79 -10.50 -23.91 -18.76
C ASP A 79 -8.95 -23.84 -18.86
N GLY A 80 -8.36 -22.79 -18.30
CA GLY A 80 -6.94 -22.51 -18.40
C GLY A 80 -6.04 -23.64 -17.91
N ARG A 81 -4.91 -23.83 -18.58
CA ARG A 81 -3.90 -24.82 -18.19
C ARG A 81 -3.32 -24.49 -16.82
N SER A 82 -2.85 -25.51 -16.12
CA SER A 82 -2.09 -25.34 -14.87
C SER A 82 -0.93 -26.34 -14.80
N GLY A 83 0.01 -26.06 -13.91
CA GLY A 83 1.15 -26.93 -13.66
C GLY A 83 1.90 -26.53 -12.41
N GLU A 84 2.91 -27.31 -12.09
CA GLU A 84 3.87 -27.01 -11.03
C GLU A 84 4.81 -25.90 -11.49
N TYR A 85 5.28 -25.11 -10.53
CA TYR A 85 6.21 -24.02 -10.71
C TYR A 85 7.20 -24.02 -9.55
N ASP A 86 8.46 -24.31 -9.86
CA ASP A 86 9.54 -24.34 -8.88
C ASP A 86 10.54 -23.23 -9.19
N LEU A 87 10.86 -22.46 -8.15
CA LEU A 87 11.73 -21.31 -8.20
C LEU A 87 12.85 -21.51 -7.18
N THR A 88 14.09 -21.60 -7.64
CA THR A 88 15.27 -21.65 -6.78
C THR A 88 16.03 -20.34 -6.89
N ILE A 89 16.05 -19.57 -5.81
CA ILE A 89 16.81 -18.32 -5.74
C ILE A 89 18.19 -18.64 -5.15
N THR A 90 19.24 -18.50 -5.96
CA THR A 90 20.60 -18.91 -5.56
C THR A 90 21.46 -17.74 -5.10
N LYS A 91 21.18 -16.52 -5.60
CA LYS A 91 22.03 -15.37 -5.36
C LYS A 91 21.26 -14.06 -5.33
N ILE A 92 21.60 -13.19 -4.36
CA ILE A 92 21.11 -11.82 -4.26
C ILE A 92 22.28 -10.90 -3.94
N GLU A 93 22.50 -9.89 -4.79
CA GLU A 93 23.53 -8.87 -4.64
C GLU A 93 22.92 -7.49 -4.90
N GLY A 94 22.74 -6.70 -3.84
CA GLY A 94 22.04 -5.42 -3.95
C GLY A 94 20.60 -5.61 -4.41
N ASP A 95 20.24 -4.97 -5.52
CA ASP A 95 18.94 -5.08 -6.18
C ASP A 95 18.88 -6.22 -7.21
N ARG A 96 19.95 -6.98 -7.40
CA ARG A 96 20.01 -8.06 -8.40
C ARG A 96 19.71 -9.41 -7.77
N ILE A 97 18.89 -10.20 -8.46
CA ILE A 97 18.52 -11.56 -8.06
C ILE A 97 18.79 -12.53 -9.21
N GLU A 98 19.33 -13.71 -8.89
CA GLU A 98 19.61 -14.78 -9.85
C GLU A 98 19.14 -16.13 -9.30
N GLY A 99 18.78 -17.02 -10.22
CA GLY A 99 18.26 -18.33 -9.85
C GLY A 99 17.86 -19.19 -11.03
N LEU A 100 17.06 -20.21 -10.73
CA LEU A 100 16.52 -21.18 -11.68
C LEU A 100 14.99 -21.21 -11.54
N VAL A 101 14.31 -21.34 -12.68
CA VAL A 101 12.87 -21.61 -12.76
C VAL A 101 12.66 -22.92 -13.48
N GLU A 102 11.76 -23.74 -12.95
CA GLU A 102 11.24 -24.92 -13.59
C GLU A 102 9.72 -24.88 -13.56
N SER A 103 9.09 -25.30 -14.64
CA SER A 103 7.63 -25.34 -14.71
C SER A 103 7.18 -26.49 -15.60
N THR A 104 6.31 -27.34 -15.07
CA THR A 104 5.72 -28.45 -15.84
C THR A 104 4.67 -27.91 -16.81
N ASN A 105 4.40 -28.66 -17.88
CA ASN A 105 3.46 -28.29 -18.96
C ASN A 105 3.84 -27.04 -19.80
N ALA A 106 4.89 -26.32 -19.41
CA ALA A 106 5.53 -25.23 -20.15
C ALA A 106 6.75 -25.71 -20.97
N GLY A 107 6.99 -27.02 -21.03
CA GLY A 107 8.11 -27.64 -21.73
C GLY A 107 9.31 -28.02 -20.86
N GLU A 108 9.10 -28.49 -19.62
CA GLU A 108 10.10 -29.10 -18.70
C GLU A 108 11.54 -28.64 -18.96
N THR A 109 11.77 -27.34 -18.81
CA THR A 109 13.10 -26.76 -19.01
C THR A 109 13.44 -25.94 -17.79
N THR A 110 14.38 -26.43 -17.00
CA THR A 110 15.02 -25.62 -15.96
C THR A 110 15.77 -24.49 -16.65
N THR A 111 15.29 -23.26 -16.46
CA THR A 111 15.81 -22.07 -17.13
C THR A 111 16.44 -21.14 -16.09
N PRO A 112 17.71 -20.72 -16.26
CA PRO A 112 18.29 -19.71 -15.41
C PRO A 112 17.62 -18.36 -15.66
N PHE A 113 17.41 -17.59 -14.60
CA PHE A 113 16.90 -16.23 -14.70
C PHE A 113 17.81 -15.23 -13.99
N ARG A 114 17.70 -13.99 -14.46
CA ARG A 114 18.25 -12.80 -13.81
C ARG A 114 17.13 -11.78 -13.72
N GLY A 115 17.03 -11.15 -12.57
CA GLY A 115 15.98 -10.19 -12.28
C GLY A 115 16.44 -9.09 -11.32
N THR A 116 15.49 -8.27 -10.94
CA THR A 116 15.67 -7.18 -9.99
C THR A 116 14.71 -7.33 -8.81
N LEU A 117 15.19 -7.06 -7.59
CA LEU A 117 14.43 -7.04 -6.35
C LEU A 117 14.35 -5.60 -5.83
N ASN A 118 13.13 -5.08 -5.70
CA ASN A 118 12.85 -3.77 -5.11
C ASN A 118 11.83 -3.94 -3.99
N GLY A 119 12.31 -3.87 -2.74
CA GLY A 119 11.51 -4.18 -1.57
C GLY A 119 11.05 -5.65 -1.60
N SER A 120 9.74 -5.86 -1.57
CA SER A 120 9.12 -7.20 -1.67
C SER A 120 8.81 -7.64 -3.09
N ARG A 121 8.96 -6.77 -4.09
CA ARG A 121 8.64 -7.06 -5.49
C ARG A 121 9.91 -7.45 -6.23
N PHE A 122 9.91 -8.57 -6.94
CA PHE A 122 10.96 -8.88 -7.90
C PHE A 122 10.40 -9.21 -9.28
N VAL A 123 11.19 -8.86 -10.28
CA VAL A 123 10.82 -8.93 -11.69
C VAL A 123 11.95 -9.60 -12.46
N PHE A 124 11.61 -10.54 -13.33
CA PHE A 124 12.57 -11.23 -14.20
C PHE A 124 11.94 -11.66 -15.53
N GLY A 125 12.78 -12.03 -16.49
CA GLY A 125 12.35 -12.38 -17.85
C GLY A 125 12.33 -11.17 -18.78
N ARG A 126 12.74 -11.38 -20.03
CA ARG A 126 12.84 -10.31 -21.04
C ARG A 126 11.59 -10.23 -21.90
N ASP A 127 11.22 -11.35 -22.53
CA ASP A 127 10.10 -11.43 -23.45
C ASP A 127 8.79 -11.74 -22.71
N SER A 128 8.81 -12.74 -21.82
CA SER A 128 7.75 -13.01 -20.86
C SER A 128 8.16 -12.47 -19.49
N VAL A 129 7.67 -11.27 -19.16
CA VAL A 129 8.00 -10.62 -17.88
C VAL A 129 7.22 -11.28 -16.76
N THR A 130 7.93 -11.74 -15.73
CA THR A 130 7.35 -12.30 -14.51
C THR A 130 7.54 -11.31 -13.38
N GLU A 131 6.44 -10.94 -12.73
CA GLU A 131 6.42 -10.02 -11.60
C GLU A 131 5.85 -10.75 -10.39
N LEU A 132 6.65 -10.86 -9.33
CA LEU A 132 6.31 -11.60 -8.13
C LEU A 132 6.48 -10.70 -6.90
N ASN A 133 5.57 -10.86 -5.95
CA ASN A 133 5.62 -10.22 -4.64
C ASN A 133 5.87 -11.27 -3.57
N VAL A 134 6.74 -10.94 -2.63
CA VAL A 134 7.10 -11.79 -1.50
C VAL A 134 6.34 -11.30 -0.27
N ASP A 135 5.66 -12.22 0.39
CA ASP A 135 5.04 -12.01 1.70
C ASP A 135 5.47 -13.14 2.64
N GLY A 136 6.54 -12.89 3.41
CA GLY A 136 7.12 -13.84 4.36
C GLY A 136 7.53 -15.16 3.70
N THR A 137 6.71 -16.20 3.88
CA THR A 137 6.91 -17.56 3.36
C THR A 137 6.10 -17.87 2.09
N ARG A 138 5.50 -16.83 1.49
CA ARG A 138 4.73 -16.93 0.25
C ARG A 138 5.29 -16.01 -0.82
N ILE A 139 5.21 -16.47 -2.08
CA ILE A 139 5.45 -15.64 -3.25
C ILE A 139 4.23 -15.77 -4.16
N GLU A 140 3.69 -14.64 -4.61
CA GLU A 140 2.58 -14.63 -5.56
C GLU A 140 2.80 -13.56 -6.63
N GLY A 141 2.26 -13.80 -7.82
CA GLY A 141 2.26 -12.78 -8.86
C GLY A 141 1.85 -13.31 -10.21
N MET A 142 2.34 -12.64 -11.25
CA MET A 142 1.91 -12.87 -12.62
C MET A 142 3.10 -13.01 -13.56
N ARG A 143 3.02 -13.99 -14.46
CA ARG A 143 3.83 -14.00 -15.68
C ARG A 143 3.00 -13.46 -16.83
N HIS A 144 3.52 -12.44 -17.49
CA HIS A 144 2.91 -11.85 -18.67
C HIS A 144 3.40 -12.55 -19.95
N PRO A 145 2.51 -12.75 -20.92
CA PRO A 145 2.85 -13.37 -22.19
C PRO A 145 3.74 -12.47 -23.04
N THR A 146 4.55 -13.07 -23.90
CA THR A 146 5.41 -12.33 -24.83
C THR A 146 4.58 -11.53 -25.82
N ARG A 147 4.70 -10.19 -25.78
CA ARG A 147 4.04 -9.26 -26.72
C ARG A 147 2.53 -9.52 -26.91
N GLY A 148 1.84 -9.89 -25.83
CA GLY A 148 0.40 -10.18 -25.85
C GLY A 148 0.00 -11.49 -26.53
N LYS A 149 0.96 -12.37 -26.87
CA LYS A 149 0.68 -13.70 -27.41
C LYS A 149 0.59 -14.74 -26.30
N GLY A 150 -0.62 -15.23 -26.05
CA GLY A 150 -0.92 -16.18 -24.98
C GLY A 150 -1.60 -15.51 -23.80
N PHE A 151 -1.86 -16.28 -22.75
CA PHE A 151 -2.54 -15.80 -21.55
C PHE A 151 -1.56 -15.61 -20.40
N PRO A 152 -1.83 -14.65 -19.49
CA PRO A 152 -0.98 -14.47 -18.34
C PRO A 152 -1.16 -15.63 -17.35
N TRP A 153 -0.08 -15.99 -16.66
CA TRP A 153 -0.12 -17.03 -15.63
C TRP A 153 -0.14 -16.40 -14.26
N LYS A 154 -1.11 -16.79 -13.43
CA LYS A 154 -1.04 -16.55 -11.99
C LYS A 154 -0.08 -17.56 -11.39
N ILE A 155 0.87 -17.11 -10.59
CA ILE A 155 1.86 -17.95 -9.91
C ILE A 155 1.66 -17.79 -8.40
N GLN A 156 1.66 -18.92 -7.69
CA GLN A 156 1.56 -18.96 -6.22
C GLN A 156 2.51 -20.02 -5.68
N LEU A 157 3.48 -19.59 -4.87
CA LEU A 157 4.57 -20.40 -4.34
C LEU A 157 4.62 -20.30 -2.82
N LYS A 158 5.13 -21.35 -2.20
CA LYS A 158 5.47 -21.38 -0.77
C LYS A 158 6.94 -21.74 -0.61
N LYS A 159 7.54 -21.24 0.46
CA LYS A 159 8.89 -21.65 0.86
C LYS A 159 8.89 -23.15 1.14
N GLU A 160 9.83 -23.88 0.57
CA GLU A 160 10.02 -25.27 0.99
C GLU A 160 10.63 -25.32 2.40
N PRO A 161 10.13 -26.20 3.28
CA PRO A 161 10.77 -26.46 4.56
C PRO A 161 12.12 -27.14 4.32
N TYR A 162 13.12 -26.74 5.11
CA TYR A 162 14.46 -27.32 5.11
C TYR A 162 14.50 -28.63 5.89
#